data_AF-A0A161HKH2-F1
#
_entry.id   AF-A0A161HKH2-F1
#
_cell.length_a   1.000
_cell.length_b   1.000
_cell.length_c   1.000
_cell.angle_alpha   90.00
_cell.angle_beta   90.00
_cell.angle_gamma   90.00
#
_symmetry.space_group_name_H-M   'P 1'
#
loop_
_entity.id
_entity.type
_entity.pdbx_description
1 polymer ?
#
loop_
_entity_poly.entity_id
_entity_poly.type
_entity_poly.pdbx_seq_one_letter_code
_entity_poly.pdbx_strand_id
1 'polypeptide(L)'
;MKALQGAGRFNIDALSSWFSNTKISNNKPTHNLRKIEIEDSLDPLFDYLNENFATLARGLTPDLKIKVMTQTWNVVLETIDHLLLPPLSDRRTIRQQLNATEVEIVFTWLSAMKSFFYHDGAGPSLEILQSQKYQQLIDTTIFYNWTTTQLKQESEKMLSQSFKSLKDKNYFASPEILMKRKNTVMAHRNRTVVKKQNEQLRIAQRETPQTEDIILRILKTRGEHDYVSRRLKQREKVAQALASESIANSGFR
;
A
#
# COMPACT_ATOMS: atom_id res chain seq x y z
N MET A 1 -24.13 -4.50 -16.28
CA MET A 1 -23.68 -3.26 -15.62
C MET A 1 -24.11 -3.25 -14.16
N LYS A 2 -23.35 -3.91 -13.27
CA LYS A 2 -23.53 -3.80 -11.81
C LYS A 2 -22.23 -4.25 -11.13
N ALA A 3 -21.25 -3.38 -11.16
CA ALA A 3 -20.03 -3.46 -10.37
C ALA A 3 -19.64 -2.02 -10.03
N LEU A 4 -19.14 -1.79 -8.81
CA LEU A 4 -18.59 -0.54 -8.27
C LEU A 4 -19.54 0.43 -7.57
N GLN A 5 -20.52 -0.04 -6.80
CA GLN A 5 -21.11 0.79 -5.73
C GLN A 5 -21.29 -0.04 -4.46
N GLY A 6 -20.41 0.21 -3.49
CA GLY A 6 -20.35 -0.51 -2.22
C GLY A 6 -19.35 0.14 -1.27
N ALA A 7 -19.53 1.45 -1.06
CA ALA A 7 -19.23 2.18 0.17
C ALA A 7 -18.00 1.74 0.98
N GLY A 8 -16.82 2.26 0.60
CA GLY A 8 -15.77 2.56 1.57
C GLY A 8 -16.15 3.82 2.36
N ARG A 9 -17.18 3.74 3.20
CA ARG A 9 -17.42 4.76 4.21
C ARG A 9 -16.36 4.58 5.29
N PHE A 10 -15.50 5.58 5.42
CA PHE A 10 -14.67 5.84 6.58
C PHE A 10 -15.42 5.46 7.85
N ASN A 11 -14.83 4.60 8.68
CA ASN A 11 -15.33 4.41 10.02
C ASN A 11 -14.14 4.44 10.99
N ILE A 12 -13.90 5.61 11.59
CA ILE A 12 -12.99 5.72 12.75
C ILE A 12 -13.49 4.79 13.87
N ASP A 13 -14.79 4.50 13.92
CA ASP A 13 -15.35 3.49 14.81
C ASP A 13 -15.00 2.05 14.41
N ALA A 14 -14.61 1.78 13.15
CA ALA A 14 -14.05 0.49 12.77
C ALA A 14 -12.63 0.31 13.34
N LEU A 15 -11.84 1.40 13.41
CA LEU A 15 -10.56 1.40 14.09
C LEU A 15 -10.74 1.35 15.60
N SER A 16 -11.62 2.16 16.19
CA SER A 16 -11.91 2.13 17.63
C SER A 16 -12.51 0.80 18.08
N SER A 17 -13.38 0.18 17.27
CA SER A 17 -13.88 -1.18 17.52
C SER A 17 -12.80 -2.22 17.32
N TRP A 18 -11.88 -2.08 16.37
CA TRP A 18 -10.70 -2.94 16.24
C TRP A 18 -9.81 -2.89 17.49
N PHE A 19 -9.53 -1.69 18.01
CA PHE A 19 -8.80 -1.49 19.28
C PHE A 19 -9.58 -2.06 20.47
N SER A 20 -10.92 -1.92 20.47
CA SER A 20 -11.78 -2.47 21.53
C SER A 20 -11.87 -4.00 21.49
N ASN A 21 -11.79 -4.60 20.30
CA ASN A 21 -12.00 -6.04 20.08
C ASN A 21 -10.69 -6.85 20.16
N THR A 22 -9.54 -6.19 20.01
CA THR A 22 -8.22 -6.75 20.33
C THR A 22 -8.05 -6.73 21.85
N LYS A 23 -8.63 -7.74 22.54
CA LYS A 23 -8.66 -7.88 24.00
C LYS A 23 -7.29 -7.63 24.66
N ILE A 24 -7.07 -6.41 25.12
CA ILE A 24 -6.16 -6.10 26.22
C ILE A 24 -6.86 -6.59 27.49
N SER A 25 -6.45 -7.78 27.96
CA SER A 25 -6.95 -8.33 29.22
C SER A 25 -6.33 -7.58 30.40
N ASN A 26 -7.23 -6.92 31.14
CA ASN A 26 -7.22 -6.57 32.56
C ASN A 26 -6.36 -5.41 33.11
N ASN A 27 -7.11 -4.48 33.72
CA ASN A 27 -6.79 -3.46 34.73
C ASN A 27 -6.15 -2.12 34.32
N LYS A 28 -7.02 -1.09 34.18
CA LYS A 28 -7.02 0.22 34.89
C LYS A 28 -7.52 1.38 34.01
N PRO A 29 -8.02 2.49 34.61
CA PRO A 29 -8.36 3.74 33.92
C PRO A 29 -7.13 4.52 33.40
N THR A 30 -6.11 3.82 32.90
CA THR A 30 -4.82 4.36 32.43
C THR A 30 -4.77 4.57 30.91
N HIS A 31 -5.82 4.21 30.16
CA HIS A 31 -5.78 4.23 28.69
C HIS A 31 -5.65 5.65 28.11
N ASN A 32 -6.33 6.64 28.70
CA ASN A 32 -6.20 8.04 28.27
C ASN A 32 -4.83 8.63 28.59
N LEU A 33 -4.26 8.30 29.76
CA LEU A 33 -2.91 8.74 30.14
C LEU A 33 -1.85 8.19 29.17
N ARG A 34 -1.97 6.90 28.79
CA ARG A 34 -1.05 6.30 27.79
C ARG A 34 -1.20 6.89 26.39
N LYS A 35 -2.42 7.21 25.95
CA LYS A 35 -2.63 7.83 24.63
C LYS A 35 -1.95 9.21 24.56
N ILE A 36 -2.10 10.01 25.61
CA ILE A 36 -1.44 11.32 25.72
C ILE A 36 0.08 11.14 25.70
N GLU A 37 0.64 10.23 26.50
CA GLU A 37 2.08 9.93 26.50
C GLU A 37 2.60 9.49 25.11
N ILE A 38 1.79 8.75 24.34
CA ILE A 38 2.14 8.36 22.96
C ILE A 38 2.13 9.58 22.03
N GLU A 39 1.16 10.49 22.17
CA GLU A 39 1.09 11.72 21.37
C GLU A 39 2.24 12.67 21.72
N ASP A 40 2.50 12.89 23.01
CA ASP A 40 3.59 13.75 23.53
C ASP A 40 4.97 13.26 23.07
N SER A 41 5.13 11.97 22.79
CA SER A 41 6.38 11.43 22.22
C SER A 41 6.72 12.02 20.83
N LEU A 42 5.75 12.64 20.15
CA LEU A 42 5.94 13.34 18.88
C LEU A 42 6.28 14.83 19.04
N ASP A 43 6.21 15.40 20.24
CA ASP A 43 6.45 16.83 20.47
C ASP A 43 7.79 17.32 19.90
N PRO A 44 8.93 16.61 20.10
CA PRO A 44 10.20 17.06 19.52
C PRO A 44 10.18 17.13 17.99
N LEU A 45 9.41 16.24 17.34
CA LEU A 45 9.23 16.26 15.88
C LEU A 45 8.31 17.41 15.46
N PHE A 46 7.23 17.65 16.20
CA PHE A 46 6.32 18.75 15.93
C PHE A 46 6.98 20.11 16.10
N ASP A 47 7.80 20.28 17.14
CA ASP A 47 8.61 21.48 17.36
C ASP A 47 9.57 21.71 16.18
N TYR A 48 10.32 20.67 15.79
CA TYR A 48 11.20 20.73 14.63
C TYR A 48 10.43 21.12 13.34
N LEU A 49 9.29 20.48 13.08
CA LEU A 49 8.49 20.79 11.89
C LEU A 49 7.92 22.21 11.94
N ASN A 50 7.46 22.67 13.09
CA ASN A 50 6.94 24.02 13.30
C ASN A 50 8.01 25.07 13.02
N GLU A 51 9.21 24.92 13.59
CA GLU A 51 10.33 25.84 13.35
C GLU A 51 10.73 25.89 11.88
N ASN A 52 10.81 24.72 11.23
CA ASN A 52 11.16 24.64 9.81
C ASN A 52 10.07 25.23 8.92
N PHE A 53 8.80 24.92 9.15
CA PHE A 53 7.71 25.49 8.37
C PHE A 53 7.55 27.00 8.60
N ALA A 54 7.76 27.48 9.82
CA ALA A 54 7.77 28.92 10.12
C ALA A 54 8.92 29.63 9.39
N THR A 55 10.10 29.02 9.34
CA THR A 55 11.25 29.56 8.62
C THR A 55 11.01 29.59 7.11
N LEU A 56 10.52 28.48 6.54
CA LEU A 56 10.18 28.39 5.12
C LEU A 56 9.06 29.35 4.73
N ALA A 57 8.03 29.52 5.58
CA ALA A 57 6.90 30.39 5.30
C ALA A 57 7.29 31.86 5.07
N ARG A 58 8.45 32.32 5.54
CA ARG A 58 8.95 33.69 5.27
C ARG A 58 9.27 33.93 3.80
N GLY A 59 9.62 32.89 3.05
CA GLY A 59 10.06 32.97 1.65
C GLY A 59 9.14 32.27 0.65
N LEU A 60 8.07 31.64 1.09
CA LEU A 60 7.16 30.86 0.24
C LEU A 60 5.82 31.57 0.06
N THR A 61 5.24 31.43 -1.12
CA THR A 61 3.82 31.77 -1.33
C THR A 61 2.92 30.80 -0.54
N PRO A 62 1.66 31.18 -0.24
CA PRO A 62 0.72 30.29 0.44
C PRO A 62 0.59 28.92 -0.25
N ASP A 63 0.48 28.89 -1.57
CA ASP A 63 0.38 27.64 -2.35
C ASP A 63 1.62 26.76 -2.19
N LEU A 64 2.80 27.38 -2.19
CA LEU A 64 4.05 26.63 -2.07
C LEU A 64 4.25 26.10 -0.65
N LYS A 65 3.77 26.82 0.39
CA LYS A 65 3.70 26.32 1.77
C LYS A 65 2.87 25.03 1.84
N ILE A 66 1.65 25.05 1.30
CA ILE A 66 0.77 23.87 1.27
C ILE A 66 1.42 22.72 0.51
N LYS A 67 2.11 23.01 -0.59
CA LYS A 67 2.83 22.00 -1.36
C LYS A 67 3.96 21.36 -0.56
N VAL A 68 4.77 22.15 0.16
CA VAL A 68 5.85 21.65 1.02
C VAL A 68 5.28 20.80 2.17
N MET A 69 4.23 21.27 2.84
CA MET A 69 3.55 20.49 3.89
C MET A 69 3.00 19.17 3.34
N THR A 70 2.40 19.19 2.15
CA THR A 70 1.90 17.99 1.46
C THR A 70 3.02 17.00 1.13
N GLN A 71 4.16 17.48 0.64
CA GLN A 71 5.31 16.60 0.38
C GLN A 71 5.87 16.01 1.67
N THR A 72 5.92 16.79 2.74
CA THR A 72 6.37 16.31 4.06
C THR A 72 5.40 15.25 4.60
N TRP A 73 4.08 15.46 4.45
CA TRP A 73 3.07 14.46 4.79
C TRP A 73 3.26 13.15 4.03
N ASN A 74 3.59 13.20 2.74
CA ASN A 74 3.85 11.99 1.96
C ASN A 74 5.06 11.18 2.48
N VAL A 75 6.09 11.88 2.99
CA VAL A 75 7.25 11.26 3.65
C VAL A 75 6.84 10.63 4.99
N VAL A 76 5.98 11.30 5.75
CA VAL A 76 5.38 10.72 6.98
C VAL A 76 4.62 9.44 6.66
N LEU A 77 3.74 9.44 5.65
CA LEU A 77 3.01 8.24 5.23
C LEU A 77 3.95 7.10 4.81
N GLU A 78 5.05 7.41 4.11
CA GLU A 78 6.06 6.39 3.75
C GLU A 78 6.76 5.82 4.98
N THR A 79 7.07 6.68 5.94
CA THR A 79 7.75 6.29 7.17
C THR A 79 6.84 5.40 8.01
N ILE A 80 5.56 5.76 8.16
CA ILE A 80 4.56 4.95 8.87
C ILE A 80 4.33 3.61 8.16
N ASP A 81 4.23 3.60 6.83
CA ASP A 81 4.13 2.36 6.05
C ASP A 81 5.31 1.42 6.28
N HIS A 82 6.53 1.98 6.26
CA HIS A 82 7.74 1.24 6.58
C HIS A 82 7.85 0.84 8.04
N LEU A 83 7.22 1.56 8.99
CA LEU A 83 7.14 1.13 10.38
C LEU A 83 6.18 -0.05 10.51
N LEU A 84 5.05 -0.06 9.82
CA LEU A 84 4.09 -1.15 9.89
C LEU A 84 4.62 -2.42 9.22
N LEU A 85 5.07 -2.29 7.96
CA LEU A 85 5.33 -3.45 7.11
C LEU A 85 6.70 -3.34 6.41
N PRO A 86 7.46 -4.44 6.29
CA PRO A 86 8.70 -4.44 5.52
C PRO A 86 8.40 -4.24 4.01
N PRO A 87 9.36 -3.74 3.23
CA PRO A 87 9.19 -3.64 1.78
C PRO A 87 8.93 -5.02 1.16
N LEU A 88 8.10 -5.04 0.12
CA LEU A 88 7.80 -6.24 -0.64
C LEU A 88 9.00 -6.59 -1.52
N SER A 89 9.61 -7.75 -1.26
CA SER A 89 10.78 -8.23 -1.99
C SER A 89 10.89 -9.74 -1.84
N ASP A 90 11.53 -10.41 -2.79
CA ASP A 90 11.88 -11.83 -2.70
C ASP A 90 12.90 -12.16 -1.61
N ARG A 91 13.58 -11.16 -1.05
CA ARG A 91 14.51 -11.34 0.07
C ARG A 91 13.75 -11.70 1.35
N ARG A 92 14.26 -12.70 2.08
CA ARG A 92 13.79 -13.04 3.44
C ARG A 92 13.90 -11.82 4.34
N THR A 93 12.89 -11.59 5.17
CA THR A 93 12.95 -10.55 6.21
C THR A 93 13.19 -11.22 7.56
N ILE A 94 14.05 -10.62 8.37
CA ILE A 94 14.21 -11.00 9.79
C ILE A 94 13.13 -10.31 10.65
N ARG A 95 12.51 -9.26 10.10
CA ARG A 95 11.52 -8.45 10.79
C ARG A 95 10.23 -9.23 11.02
N GLN A 96 9.86 -9.36 12.30
CA GLN A 96 8.60 -9.95 12.73
C GLN A 96 7.44 -8.96 12.63
N GLN A 97 6.22 -9.48 12.68
CA GLN A 97 5.02 -8.65 12.70
C GLN A 97 4.95 -7.87 14.01
N LEU A 98 4.60 -6.59 13.93
CA LEU A 98 4.32 -5.79 15.11
C LEU A 98 3.17 -6.40 15.93
N ASN A 99 3.26 -6.30 17.25
CA ASN A 99 2.19 -6.70 18.14
C ASN A 99 1.04 -5.67 18.14
N ALA A 100 -0.10 -6.02 18.74
CA ALA A 100 -1.30 -5.16 18.72
C ALA A 100 -1.04 -3.77 19.33
N THR A 101 -0.28 -3.69 20.42
CA THR A 101 0.06 -2.43 21.09
C THR A 101 0.99 -1.56 20.24
N GLU A 102 2.00 -2.15 19.61
CA GLU A 102 2.89 -1.43 18.69
C GLU A 102 2.13 -0.88 17.48
N VAL A 103 1.19 -1.66 16.94
CA VAL A 103 0.31 -1.20 15.85
C VAL A 103 -0.55 -0.03 16.32
N GLU A 104 -1.13 -0.10 17.52
CA GLU A 104 -1.91 1.00 18.12
C GLU A 104 -1.08 2.28 18.30
N ILE A 105 0.16 2.15 18.79
CA ILE A 105 1.08 3.29 18.93
C ILE A 105 1.30 3.96 17.57
N VAL A 106 1.61 3.17 16.53
CA VAL A 106 1.87 3.69 15.18
C VAL A 106 0.64 4.38 14.58
N PHE A 107 -0.57 3.85 14.78
CA PHE A 107 -1.80 4.50 14.30
C PHE A 107 -2.20 5.72 15.13
N THR A 108 -1.88 5.74 16.42
CA THR A 108 -2.02 6.93 17.27
C THR A 108 -1.12 8.06 16.75
N TRP A 109 0.15 7.75 16.45
CA TRP A 109 1.06 8.70 15.82
C TRP A 109 0.54 9.19 14.47
N LEU A 110 0.06 8.29 13.60
CA LEU A 110 -0.52 8.68 12.31
C LEU A 110 -1.69 9.66 12.47
N SER A 111 -2.56 9.42 13.46
CA SER A 111 -3.70 10.31 13.76
C SER A 111 -3.24 11.66 14.27
N ALA A 112 -2.29 11.70 15.22
CA ALA A 112 -1.74 12.94 15.76
C ALA A 112 -1.04 13.77 14.67
N MET A 113 -0.23 13.12 13.83
CA MET A 113 0.43 13.77 12.69
C MET A 113 -0.60 14.30 11.69
N LYS A 114 -1.67 13.57 11.38
CA LYS A 114 -2.74 14.06 10.49
C LYS A 114 -3.37 15.35 11.04
N SER A 115 -3.69 15.37 12.34
CA SER A 115 -4.24 16.56 13.01
C SER A 115 -3.27 17.74 12.97
N PHE A 116 -1.98 17.48 13.26
CA PHE A 116 -0.91 18.48 13.16
C PHE A 116 -0.81 19.08 11.75
N PHE A 117 -0.79 18.25 10.71
CA PHE A 117 -0.70 18.74 9.33
C PHE A 117 -1.96 19.46 8.86
N TYR A 118 -3.15 19.05 9.31
CA TYR A 118 -4.40 19.74 8.98
C TYR A 118 -4.45 21.15 9.58
N HIS A 119 -3.96 21.31 10.82
CA HIS A 119 -3.84 22.58 11.54
C HIS A 119 -5.11 23.47 11.40
N ASP A 120 -6.27 22.94 11.81
CA ASP A 120 -7.57 23.61 11.73
C ASP A 120 -7.92 24.22 10.36
N GLY A 121 -7.41 23.62 9.28
CA GLY A 121 -7.64 24.05 7.90
C GLY A 121 -6.61 25.04 7.35
N ALA A 122 -5.60 25.44 8.14
CA ALA A 122 -4.49 26.27 7.69
C ALA A 122 -3.36 25.47 7.00
N GLY A 123 -3.41 24.13 7.08
CA GLY A 123 -2.54 23.22 6.34
C GLY A 123 -3.24 22.56 5.14
N PRO A 124 -2.68 21.47 4.58
CA PRO A 124 -3.31 20.73 3.49
C PRO A 124 -4.72 20.24 3.85
N SER A 125 -5.62 20.23 2.87
CA SER A 125 -7.00 19.78 3.07
C SER A 125 -7.09 18.32 3.47
N LEU A 126 -8.19 17.93 4.13
CA LEU A 126 -8.43 16.53 4.48
C LEU A 126 -8.44 15.61 3.26
N GLU A 127 -8.88 16.07 2.09
CA GLU A 127 -8.83 15.32 0.84
C GLU A 127 -7.39 14.93 0.46
N ILE A 128 -6.45 15.88 0.59
CA ILE A 128 -5.03 15.65 0.33
C ILE A 128 -4.43 14.72 1.39
N LEU A 129 -4.73 14.98 2.67
CA LEU A 129 -4.19 14.20 3.77
C LEU A 129 -4.70 12.74 3.75
N GLN A 130 -5.96 12.54 3.39
CA GLN A 130 -6.62 11.24 3.25
C GLN A 130 -6.42 10.63 1.85
N SER A 131 -5.27 10.90 1.23
CA SER A 131 -4.87 10.31 -0.05
C SER A 131 -5.01 8.79 -0.09
N GLN A 132 -4.96 8.22 -1.29
CA GLN A 132 -5.00 6.76 -1.50
C GLN A 132 -4.00 6.00 -0.62
N LYS A 133 -2.79 6.55 -0.41
CA LYS A 133 -1.77 5.95 0.44
C LYS A 133 -2.18 5.92 1.91
N TYR A 134 -2.79 6.99 2.41
CA TYR A 134 -3.35 7.00 3.75
C TYR A 134 -4.43 5.92 3.88
N GLN A 135 -5.33 5.78 2.90
CA GLN A 135 -6.36 4.73 2.92
C GLN A 135 -5.77 3.33 2.98
N GLN A 136 -4.72 3.05 2.20
CA GLN A 136 -4.01 1.77 2.24
C GLN A 136 -3.43 1.45 3.63
N LEU A 137 -2.88 2.46 4.32
CA LEU A 137 -2.40 2.28 5.69
C LEU A 137 -3.55 1.93 6.63
N ILE A 138 -4.71 2.57 6.47
CA ILE A 138 -5.90 2.21 7.25
C ILE A 138 -6.35 0.79 6.93
N ASP A 139 -6.45 0.42 5.65
CA ASP A 139 -6.85 -0.92 5.21
C ASP A 139 -5.92 -2.02 5.75
N THR A 140 -4.66 -1.69 6.00
CA THR A 140 -3.69 -2.60 6.61
C THR A 140 -4.19 -3.15 7.95
N THR A 141 -4.90 -2.36 8.76
CA THR A 141 -5.47 -2.81 10.05
C THR A 141 -6.43 -3.99 9.89
N ILE A 142 -7.20 -4.02 8.81
CA ILE A 142 -8.16 -5.09 8.52
C ILE A 142 -7.41 -6.41 8.32
N PHE A 143 -6.34 -6.39 7.54
CA PHE A 143 -5.56 -7.58 7.20
C PHE A 143 -4.68 -8.06 8.35
N TYR A 144 -4.29 -7.19 9.30
CA TYR A 144 -3.50 -7.59 10.47
C TYR A 144 -4.22 -8.64 11.32
N ASN A 145 -5.55 -8.59 11.39
CA ASN A 145 -6.36 -9.49 12.21
C ASN A 145 -6.74 -10.78 11.49
N TRP A 146 -6.44 -10.88 10.20
CA TRP A 146 -6.73 -12.09 9.43
C TRP A 146 -5.74 -13.19 9.76
N THR A 147 -6.20 -14.43 9.73
CA THR A 147 -5.33 -15.60 9.82
C THR A 147 -4.47 -15.74 8.58
N THR A 148 -3.36 -16.47 8.69
CA THR A 148 -2.48 -16.76 7.56
C THR A 148 -3.21 -17.46 6.41
N THR A 149 -4.17 -18.33 6.72
CA THR A 149 -4.99 -19.02 5.72
C THR A 149 -5.90 -18.05 4.96
N GLN A 150 -6.58 -17.13 5.66
CA GLN A 150 -7.44 -16.13 5.03
C GLN A 150 -6.65 -15.19 4.12
N LEU A 151 -5.47 -14.75 4.57
CA LEU A 151 -4.57 -13.92 3.76
C LEU A 151 -4.13 -14.63 2.47
N LYS A 152 -3.75 -15.91 2.55
CA LYS A 152 -3.38 -16.73 1.37
C LYS A 152 -4.55 -16.84 0.40
N GLN A 153 -5.74 -17.21 0.90
CA GLN A 153 -6.95 -17.37 0.08
C GLN A 153 -7.34 -16.08 -0.65
N GLU A 154 -7.33 -14.94 0.05
CA GLU A 154 -7.68 -13.66 -0.58
C GLU A 154 -6.63 -13.23 -1.59
N SER A 155 -5.33 -13.46 -1.31
CA SER A 155 -4.27 -13.20 -2.30
C SER A 155 -4.43 -14.04 -3.57
N GLU A 156 -4.88 -15.30 -3.47
CA GLU A 156 -5.14 -16.18 -4.62
C GLU A 156 -6.38 -15.75 -5.41
N LYS A 157 -7.43 -15.33 -4.69
CA LYS A 157 -8.64 -14.77 -5.28
C LYS A 157 -8.35 -13.49 -6.06
N MET A 158 -7.52 -12.60 -5.53
CA MET A 158 -7.09 -11.37 -6.23
C MET A 158 -6.33 -11.67 -7.52
N LEU A 159 -5.48 -12.71 -7.55
CA LEU A 159 -4.87 -13.17 -8.81
C LEU A 159 -5.92 -13.58 -9.82
N SER A 160 -6.87 -14.40 -9.35
CA SER A 160 -7.86 -15.04 -10.20
C SER A 160 -8.81 -14.00 -10.78
N GLN A 161 -9.12 -12.96 -10.01
CA GLN A 161 -9.87 -11.79 -10.47
C GLN A 161 -9.06 -10.96 -11.46
N SER A 162 -7.77 -10.72 -11.19
CA SER A 162 -6.88 -10.04 -12.13
C SER A 162 -6.87 -10.80 -13.46
N PHE A 163 -6.64 -12.11 -13.44
CA PHE A 163 -6.72 -12.99 -14.62
C PHE A 163 -8.06 -12.95 -15.34
N LYS A 164 -9.20 -12.99 -14.63
CA LYS A 164 -10.53 -12.92 -15.24
C LYS A 164 -10.75 -11.56 -15.91
N SER A 165 -10.40 -10.47 -15.24
CA SER A 165 -10.51 -9.12 -15.81
C SER A 165 -9.65 -8.93 -17.06
N LEU A 166 -8.51 -9.64 -17.13
CA LEU A 166 -7.63 -9.65 -18.29
C LEU A 166 -8.23 -10.44 -19.46
N LYS A 167 -8.81 -11.61 -19.17
CA LYS A 167 -9.55 -12.43 -20.15
C LYS A 167 -10.75 -11.68 -20.74
N ASP A 168 -11.50 -10.95 -19.90
CA ASP A 168 -12.71 -10.23 -20.29
C ASP A 168 -12.41 -8.96 -21.12
N LYS A 169 -11.19 -8.42 -21.03
CA LYS A 169 -10.73 -7.26 -21.84
C LYS A 169 -10.29 -7.64 -23.26
N ASN A 170 -10.57 -8.85 -23.74
CA ASN A 170 -10.13 -9.38 -25.04
C ASN A 170 -8.60 -9.37 -25.23
N TYR A 171 -7.84 -9.46 -24.13
CA TYR A 171 -6.41 -9.75 -24.14
C TYR A 171 -6.20 -11.27 -23.89
N PHE A 172 -6.24 -12.04 -24.98
CA PHE A 172 -5.77 -13.43 -25.18
C PHE A 172 -6.56 -14.69 -24.81
N ALA A 173 -6.22 -15.70 -25.62
CA ALA A 173 -6.56 -17.11 -25.56
C ALA A 173 -6.06 -17.84 -24.29
N SER A 174 -6.62 -19.03 -24.08
CA SER A 174 -6.54 -19.93 -22.94
C SER A 174 -5.19 -19.99 -22.19
N PRO A 175 -5.21 -20.22 -20.85
CA PRO A 175 -4.02 -20.26 -19.97
C PRO A 175 -2.86 -21.16 -20.45
N GLU A 176 -3.18 -22.29 -21.10
CA GLU A 176 -2.19 -23.23 -21.63
C GLU A 176 -1.41 -22.70 -22.83
N ILE A 177 -2.01 -21.79 -23.61
CA ILE A 177 -1.44 -21.27 -24.86
C ILE A 177 -0.39 -20.20 -24.55
N LEU A 178 -0.64 -19.36 -23.55
CA LEU A 178 0.30 -18.32 -23.08
C LEU A 178 1.60 -18.93 -22.52
N MET A 179 1.50 -20.02 -21.76
CA MET A 179 2.68 -20.73 -21.24
C MET A 179 3.45 -21.48 -22.34
N LYS A 180 2.78 -21.93 -23.41
CA LYS A 180 3.40 -22.61 -24.57
C LYS A 180 4.03 -21.65 -25.59
N ARG A 181 3.56 -20.40 -25.70
CA ARG A 181 4.11 -19.37 -26.62
C ARG A 181 5.45 -18.77 -26.18
N LYS A 182 6.07 -19.30 -25.12
CA LYS A 182 7.41 -18.93 -24.66
C LYS A 182 8.52 -19.12 -25.72
N ASN A 183 8.24 -19.87 -26.80
CA ASN A 183 9.21 -20.30 -27.80
C ASN A 183 8.98 -19.73 -29.22
N THR A 184 8.09 -18.75 -29.43
CA THR A 184 7.90 -18.20 -30.79
C THR A 184 9.05 -17.27 -31.21
N VAL A 185 9.65 -17.58 -32.36
CA VAL A 185 10.90 -17.07 -32.99
C VAL A 185 10.79 -15.61 -33.47
N MET A 186 10.14 -14.73 -32.70
CA MET A 186 10.04 -13.28 -33.00
C MET A 186 10.81 -12.45 -31.97
N ALA A 187 11.93 -12.98 -31.47
CA ALA A 187 12.81 -12.29 -30.53
C ALA A 187 13.93 -11.55 -31.27
N HIS A 188 13.61 -10.71 -32.26
CA HIS A 188 14.62 -9.77 -32.74
C HIS A 188 14.77 -8.67 -31.68
N ARG A 189 15.86 -8.74 -30.93
CA ARG A 189 16.17 -7.96 -29.72
C ARG A 189 16.55 -6.52 -30.09
N ASN A 190 15.58 -5.74 -30.61
CA ASN A 190 15.76 -4.32 -30.89
C ASN A 190 15.65 -3.51 -29.59
N ARG A 191 16.64 -2.66 -29.29
CA ARG A 191 16.71 -1.82 -28.08
C ARG A 191 15.45 -0.99 -27.85
N THR A 192 14.78 -0.54 -28.92
CA THR A 192 13.53 0.23 -28.83
C THR A 192 12.35 -0.64 -28.39
N VAL A 193 12.29 -1.89 -28.86
CA VAL A 193 11.26 -2.87 -28.48
C VAL A 193 11.44 -3.29 -27.02
N VAL A 194 12.69 -3.54 -26.59
CA VAL A 194 13.00 -3.85 -25.18
C VAL A 194 12.60 -2.71 -24.25
N LYS A 195 12.84 -1.45 -24.63
CA LYS A 195 12.40 -0.28 -23.84
C LYS A 195 10.88 -0.22 -23.71
N LYS A 196 10.13 -0.38 -24.81
CA LYS A 196 8.66 -0.41 -24.80
C LYS A 196 8.12 -1.56 -23.95
N GLN A 197 8.76 -2.73 -24.02
CA GLN A 197 8.41 -3.89 -23.18
C GLN A 197 8.62 -3.61 -21.69
N ASN A 198 9.77 -3.04 -21.32
CA ASN A 198 10.06 -2.70 -19.93
C ASN A 198 9.12 -1.62 -19.38
N GLU A 199 8.71 -0.67 -20.21
CA GLU A 199 7.74 0.35 -19.84
C GLU A 199 6.35 -0.25 -19.60
N GLN A 200 5.86 -1.09 -20.52
CA GLN A 200 4.58 -1.78 -20.38
C GLN A 200 4.59 -2.76 -19.18
N LEU A 201 5.72 -3.42 -18.91
CA LEU A 201 5.93 -4.20 -17.70
C LEU A 201 5.77 -3.35 -16.43
N ARG A 202 6.37 -2.15 -16.38
CA ARG A 202 6.23 -1.24 -15.22
C ARG A 202 4.80 -0.76 -15.05
N ILE A 203 4.08 -0.48 -16.13
CA ILE A 203 2.66 -0.08 -16.08
C ILE A 203 1.81 -1.24 -15.55
N ALA A 204 1.96 -2.44 -16.10
CA ALA A 204 1.24 -3.63 -15.65
C ALA A 204 1.53 -3.97 -14.17
N GLN A 205 2.77 -3.77 -13.72
CA GLN A 205 3.14 -3.93 -12.30
C GLN A 205 2.51 -2.84 -11.40
N ARG A 206 2.27 -1.63 -11.91
CA ARG A 206 1.58 -0.57 -11.16
C ARG A 206 0.08 -0.79 -11.09
N GLU A 207 -0.51 -1.45 -12.10
CA GLU A 207 -1.92 -1.79 -12.15
C GLU A 207 -2.30 -2.96 -11.23
N THR A 208 -1.32 -3.65 -10.62
CA THR A 208 -1.63 -4.74 -9.69
C THR A 208 -2.39 -4.23 -8.46
N PRO A 209 -3.29 -5.05 -7.88
CA PRO A 209 -4.04 -4.65 -6.70
C PRO A 209 -3.10 -4.27 -5.55
N GLN A 210 -3.04 -2.98 -5.19
CA GLN A 210 -2.22 -2.47 -4.09
C GLN A 210 -2.56 -3.17 -2.75
N THR A 211 -3.79 -3.66 -2.62
CA THR A 211 -4.26 -4.50 -1.52
C THR A 211 -3.52 -5.84 -1.42
N GLU A 212 -3.18 -6.47 -2.55
CA GLU A 212 -2.41 -7.73 -2.56
C GLU A 212 -1.01 -7.50 -1.98
N ASP A 213 -0.39 -6.36 -2.26
CA ASP A 213 0.94 -6.03 -1.74
C ASP A 213 0.94 -5.96 -0.21
N ILE A 214 -0.09 -5.36 0.40
CA ILE A 214 -0.28 -5.31 1.86
C ILE A 214 -0.36 -6.73 2.43
N ILE A 215 -1.20 -7.59 1.81
CA ILE A 215 -1.38 -8.99 2.23
C ILE A 215 -0.05 -9.76 2.17
N LEU A 216 0.71 -9.62 1.07
CA LEU A 216 1.99 -10.31 0.92
C LEU A 216 3.05 -9.82 1.90
N ARG A 217 3.06 -8.52 2.22
CA ARG A 217 3.95 -7.96 3.24
C ARG A 217 3.63 -8.50 4.64
N ILE A 218 2.36 -8.67 4.99
CA ILE A 218 1.94 -9.30 6.26
C ILE A 218 2.33 -10.79 6.29
N LEU A 219 2.08 -11.53 5.20
CA LEU A 219 2.52 -12.93 5.11
C LEU A 219 4.04 -13.06 5.27
N LYS A 220 4.80 -12.10 4.73
CA LYS A 220 6.26 -12.04 4.86
C LYS A 220 6.70 -11.87 6.32
N THR A 221 6.05 -11.02 7.12
CA THR A 221 6.39 -10.85 8.54
C THR A 221 6.01 -12.05 9.41
N ARG A 222 5.08 -12.88 8.93
CA ARG A 222 4.67 -14.15 9.55
C ARG A 222 5.51 -15.36 9.15
N GLY A 223 6.60 -15.16 8.39
CA GLY A 223 7.51 -16.22 8.00
C GLY A 223 7.11 -17.00 6.73
N GLU A 224 6.05 -16.59 6.04
CA GLU A 224 5.55 -17.26 4.82
C GLU A 224 6.34 -16.89 3.56
N HIS A 225 7.68 -16.85 3.67
CA HIS A 225 8.57 -16.34 2.62
C HIS A 225 8.51 -17.17 1.34
N ASP A 226 8.41 -18.49 1.45
CA ASP A 226 8.35 -19.38 0.28
C ASP A 226 7.04 -19.18 -0.50
N TYR A 227 5.94 -18.95 0.22
CA TYR A 227 4.67 -18.61 -0.40
C TYR A 227 4.76 -17.25 -1.12
N VAL A 228 5.24 -16.23 -0.42
CA VAL A 228 5.38 -14.87 -0.98
C VAL A 228 6.28 -14.88 -2.21
N SER A 229 7.42 -15.58 -2.20
CA SER A 229 8.30 -15.64 -3.37
C SER A 229 7.67 -16.37 -4.56
N ARG A 230 6.98 -17.49 -4.32
CA ARG A 230 6.20 -18.16 -5.39
C ARG A 230 5.15 -17.22 -5.96
N ARG A 231 4.48 -16.45 -5.10
CA ARG A 231 3.42 -15.51 -5.49
C ARG A 231 3.97 -14.35 -6.32
N LEU A 232 5.09 -13.75 -5.91
CA LEU A 232 5.78 -12.71 -6.67
C LEU A 232 6.22 -13.19 -8.06
N LYS A 233 6.81 -14.39 -8.14
CA LYS A 233 7.18 -15.01 -9.43
C LYS A 233 5.97 -15.28 -10.33
N GLN A 234 4.84 -15.69 -9.76
CA GLN A 234 3.60 -15.87 -10.53
C GLN A 234 3.12 -14.54 -11.10
N ARG A 235 3.10 -13.47 -10.28
CA ARG A 235 2.73 -12.12 -10.74
C ARG A 235 3.65 -11.61 -11.83
N GLU A 236 4.95 -11.80 -11.68
CA GLU A 236 5.93 -11.40 -12.70
C GLU A 236 5.66 -12.09 -14.03
N LYS A 237 5.40 -13.41 -14.02
CA LYS A 237 5.04 -14.16 -15.24
C LYS A 237 3.78 -13.62 -15.91
N VAL A 238 2.76 -13.26 -15.12
CA VAL A 238 1.52 -12.66 -15.65
C VAL A 238 1.80 -11.31 -16.29
N ALA A 239 2.52 -10.44 -15.58
CA ALA A 239 2.90 -9.13 -16.12
C ALA A 239 3.73 -9.26 -17.42
N GLN A 240 4.66 -10.21 -17.48
CA GLN A 240 5.44 -10.50 -18.69
C GLN A 240 4.59 -11.00 -19.85
N ALA A 241 3.63 -11.89 -19.60
CA ALA A 241 2.70 -12.36 -20.62
C ALA A 241 1.88 -11.19 -21.19
N LEU A 242 1.35 -10.33 -20.31
CA LEU A 242 0.58 -9.15 -20.70
C LEU A 242 1.40 -8.15 -21.51
N ALA A 243 2.60 -7.81 -21.05
CA ALA A 243 3.46 -6.86 -21.76
C ALA A 243 3.88 -7.39 -23.14
N SER A 244 4.11 -8.69 -23.27
CA SER A 244 4.47 -9.29 -24.56
C SER A 244 3.30 -9.25 -25.54
N GLU A 245 2.09 -9.46 -25.04
CA GLU A 245 0.85 -9.41 -25.82
C GLU A 245 0.50 -7.99 -26.26
N SER A 246 0.57 -7.00 -25.37
CA SER A 246 0.27 -5.61 -25.73
C SER A 246 1.22 -5.08 -26.82
N ILE A 247 2.48 -5.52 -26.82
CA ILE A 247 3.41 -5.24 -27.92
C ILE A 247 2.95 -5.91 -29.21
N ALA A 248 2.61 -7.20 -29.17
CA ALA A 248 2.16 -7.95 -30.33
C ALA A 248 0.95 -7.26 -30.99
N ASN A 249 -0.06 -6.90 -30.21
CA ASN A 249 -1.25 -6.21 -30.72
C ASN A 249 -0.94 -4.79 -31.25
N SER A 250 0.04 -4.08 -30.67
CA SER A 250 0.46 -2.76 -31.17
C SER A 250 1.25 -2.79 -32.47
N GLY A 251 1.79 -3.95 -32.87
CA GLY A 251 2.56 -4.11 -34.11
C GLY A 251 1.71 -4.48 -35.34
N PHE A 252 0.42 -4.77 -35.16
CA PHE A 252 -0.53 -5.10 -36.23
C PHE A 252 -1.45 -3.92 -36.61
N ARG A 253 -1.08 -2.68 -36.27
CA ARG A 253 -1.80 -1.46 -36.65
C ARG A 253 -0.91 -0.55 -37.50
#